data_AF-A0A4U0XQN2-F1
#
_entry.id   AF-A0A4U0XQN2-F1
#
_cell.length_a   1.000
_cell.length_b   1.000
_cell.length_c   1.000
_cell.angle_alpha   90.00
_cell.angle_beta   90.00
_cell.angle_gamma   90.00
#
_symmetry.space_group_name_H-M   'P 1'
#
loop_
_entity.id
_entity.type
_entity.pdbx_description
1 polymer ?
#
loop_
_entity_poly.entity_id
_entity_poly.type
_entity_poly.pdbx_seq_one_letter_code
_entity_poly.pdbx_strand_id
1 'polypeptide(L)'
;MGGSSTNVDGVGALNYQRALDIARNTEGDLDPNVREYLERALTEIWSRVQQHPDSYILSKDEFAVFNFYIRRTLKSPPGANMVSWTL
;
A
#
# COMPACT_ATOMS: atom_id res chain seq x y z
N MET A 1 -0.76 -5.60 19.54
CA MET A 1 -0.53 -4.55 18.53
C MET A 1 0.94 -4.59 18.16
N GLY A 2 1.29 -5.27 17.07
CA GLY A 2 2.69 -5.44 16.64
C GLY A 2 2.80 -5.09 15.16
N GLY A 3 3.13 -3.84 14.88
CA GLY A 3 3.45 -3.39 13.52
C GLY A 3 4.87 -3.83 13.17
N SER A 4 4.98 -4.64 12.12
CA SER A 4 6.27 -5.10 11.59
C SER A 4 7.07 -3.88 11.13
N SER A 5 8.11 -3.54 11.90
CA SER A 5 8.98 -2.39 11.63
C SER A 5 10.12 -2.86 10.73
N THR A 6 9.99 -2.70 9.41
CA THR A 6 11.12 -2.92 8.50
C THR A 6 11.98 -1.66 8.51
N ASN A 7 13.15 -1.75 9.15
CA ASN A 7 14.14 -0.67 9.17
C ASN A 7 14.76 -0.54 7.78
N VAL A 8 14.47 0.57 7.10
CA VAL A 8 15.16 1.02 5.89
C VAL A 8 16.20 2.08 6.29
N ASP A 9 17.41 1.91 5.77
CA ASP A 9 18.63 2.66 6.04
C ASP A 9 18.45 4.16 6.36
N GLY A 10 18.58 4.50 7.65
CA GLY A 10 18.84 5.86 8.14
C GLY A 10 17.63 6.80 8.28
N VAL A 11 16.46 6.42 7.77
CA VAL A 11 15.21 7.20 7.90
C VAL A 11 14.25 6.34 8.72
N GLY A 12 14.35 6.43 10.05
CA GLY A 12 13.76 5.47 11.01
C GLY A 12 12.45 4.76 10.58
N ALA A 13 12.37 3.45 10.83
CA ALA A 13 11.34 2.49 10.41
C ALA A 13 10.15 3.08 9.62
N LEU A 14 10.08 2.78 8.32
CA LEU A 14 8.89 3.08 7.53
C LEU A 14 7.68 2.40 8.18
N ASN A 15 6.64 3.20 8.41
CA ASN A 15 5.34 2.73 8.83
C ASN A 15 4.28 3.22 7.83
N TYR A 16 3.05 2.70 7.93
CA TYR A 16 1.98 3.05 6.98
C TYR A 16 1.76 4.55 6.86
N GLN A 17 1.74 5.28 7.99
CA GLN A 17 1.48 6.71 7.99
C GLN A 17 2.57 7.49 7.27
N ARG A 18 3.84 7.19 7.56
CA ARG A 18 5.00 7.86 6.95
C ARG A 18 5.11 7.53 5.47
N ALA A 19 4.93 6.27 5.09
CA ALA A 19 4.96 5.85 3.70
C ALA A 19 3.84 6.53 2.88
N LEU A 20 2.62 6.62 3.44
CA LEU A 20 1.51 7.31 2.80
C LEU A 20 1.71 8.83 2.73
N ASP A 21 2.28 9.44 3.75
CA ASP A 21 2.60 10.87 3.75
C ASP A 21 3.61 11.20 2.64
N ILE A 22 4.72 10.45 2.57
CA ILE A 22 5.71 10.60 1.49
C ILE A 22 5.03 10.40 0.13
N ALA A 23 4.24 9.33 -0.02
CA ALA A 23 3.62 9.02 -1.30
C ALA A 23 2.56 10.03 -1.77
N ARG A 24 1.88 10.71 -0.84
CA ARG A 24 0.90 11.76 -1.15
C ARG A 24 1.54 13.10 -1.47
N ASN A 25 2.67 13.40 -0.82
CA ASN A 25 3.42 14.64 -1.04
C ASN A 25 4.43 14.53 -2.19
N THR A 26 4.60 13.34 -2.79
CA THR A 26 5.46 13.17 -3.96
C THR A 26 4.74 13.59 -5.22
N GLU A 27 5.25 14.64 -5.86
CA GLU A 27 4.86 15.06 -7.20
C GLU A 27 5.76 14.36 -8.24
N GLY A 28 5.24 13.38 -8.97
CA GLY A 28 5.99 12.64 -9.99
C GLY A 28 6.20 11.17 -9.64
N ASP A 29 7.40 10.64 -9.91
CA ASP A 29 7.72 9.23 -9.63
C ASP A 29 7.94 9.02 -8.13
N LEU A 30 7.32 7.97 -7.59
CA LEU A 30 7.40 7.66 -6.17
C LEU A 30 8.71 6.95 -5.86
N ASP A 31 9.35 7.30 -4.75
CA ASP A 31 10.56 6.61 -4.28
C ASP A 31 10.36 5.09 -4.30
N PRO A 32 11.27 4.33 -4.95
CA PRO A 32 11.12 2.87 -5.11
C PRO A 32 10.95 2.13 -3.78
N ASN A 33 11.60 2.56 -2.71
CA ASN A 33 11.49 1.92 -1.39
C ASN A 33 10.12 2.16 -0.77
N VAL A 34 9.57 3.37 -0.92
CA VAL A 34 8.23 3.71 -0.44
C VAL A 34 7.17 2.94 -1.23
N ARG A 35 7.36 2.83 -2.55
CA ARG A 35 6.50 2.01 -3.41
C ARG A 35 6.55 0.54 -2.99
N GLU A 36 7.73 -0.05 -2.88
CA GLU A 36 7.88 -1.46 -2.49
C GLU A 36 7.23 -1.72 -1.12
N TYR A 37 7.46 -0.83 -0.14
CA TYR A 37 6.86 -0.96 1.18
C TYR A 37 5.32 -0.96 1.12
N LEU A 38 4.72 -0.02 0.39
CA LEU A 38 3.25 0.06 0.25
C LEU A 38 2.66 -1.12 -0.53
N GLU A 39 3.37 -1.64 -1.53
CA GLU A 39 2.94 -2.82 -2.29
C GLU A 39 2.97 -4.07 -1.43
N ARG A 40 4.05 -4.28 -0.67
CA ARG A 40 4.15 -5.40 0.28
C ARG A 40 3.08 -5.31 1.36
N ALA A 41 2.86 -4.13 1.91
CA ALA A 41 1.78 -3.88 2.86
C ALA A 41 0.41 -4.26 2.28
N LEU A 42 0.11 -3.83 1.04
CA LEU A 42 -1.13 -4.16 0.38
C LEU A 42 -1.31 -5.68 0.23
N THR A 43 -0.27 -6.40 -0.23
CA THR A 43 -0.30 -7.86 -0.37
C THR A 43 -0.54 -8.55 0.97
N GLU A 44 0.13 -8.12 2.03
CA GLU A 44 -0.05 -8.68 3.37
C GLU A 44 -1.48 -8.47 3.90
N ILE A 45 -2.01 -7.25 3.77
CA ILE A 45 -3.37 -6.96 4.24
C ILE A 45 -4.39 -7.75 3.41
N TRP A 46 -4.20 -7.83 2.09
CA TRP A 46 -5.08 -8.61 1.21
C TRP A 46 -5.05 -10.11 1.54
N SER A 47 -3.88 -10.65 1.91
CA SER A 47 -3.75 -12.02 2.40
C SER A 47 -4.55 -12.25 3.69
N ARG A 48 -4.50 -11.31 4.64
CA ARG A 48 -5.27 -11.41 5.89
C ARG A 48 -6.77 -11.34 5.66
N VAL A 49 -7.21 -10.45 4.76
CA VAL A 49 -8.61 -10.37 4.32
C VAL A 49 -9.07 -11.71 3.73
N GLN A 50 -8.27 -12.34 2.86
CA GLN A 50 -8.62 -13.64 2.28
C GLN A 50 -8.62 -14.79 3.29
N GLN A 51 -7.73 -14.77 4.28
CA GLN A 51 -7.69 -15.79 5.34
C GLN A 51 -8.90 -15.69 6.28
N HIS A 52 -9.43 -14.47 6.48
CA HIS A 52 -10.50 -14.18 7.43
C HIS A 52 -11.55 -13.22 6.83
N PRO A 53 -12.25 -13.62 5.76
CA PRO A 53 -13.10 -12.71 4.99
C PRO A 53 -14.25 -12.11 5.81
N ASP A 54 -14.83 -12.88 6.73
CA ASP A 54 -15.99 -12.47 7.52
C ASP A 54 -15.62 -11.82 8.87
N SER A 55 -14.34 -11.81 9.24
CA SER A 55 -13.90 -11.38 10.58
C SER A 55 -12.73 -10.40 10.59
N TYR A 56 -11.99 -10.26 9.48
CA TYR A 56 -10.91 -9.30 9.40
C TYR A 56 -11.44 -7.88 9.26
N ILE A 57 -11.16 -7.05 10.27
CA ILE A 57 -11.48 -5.63 10.26
C ILE A 57 -10.19 -4.85 10.04
N LEU A 58 -10.13 -4.12 8.92
CA LEU A 58 -9.02 -3.24 8.60
C LEU A 58 -8.90 -2.13 9.64
N SER A 59 -7.69 -1.91 10.13
CA SER A 59 -7.38 -0.71 10.91
C SER A 59 -7.41 0.54 10.02
N LYS A 60 -7.49 1.72 10.65
CA LYS A 60 -7.51 3.01 9.95
C LYS A 60 -6.31 3.18 9.00
N ASP A 61 -5.14 2.74 9.42
CA ASP A 61 -3.91 2.90 8.63
C ASP A 61 -3.90 1.93 7.44
N GLU A 62 -4.33 0.68 7.63
CA GLU A 62 -4.44 -0.31 6.54
C GLU A 62 -5.50 0.11 5.51
N PHE A 63 -6.63 0.65 5.98
CA PHE A 63 -7.65 1.21 5.10
C PHE A 63 -7.10 2.38 4.27
N ALA A 64 -6.23 3.20 4.84
CA ALA A 64 -5.59 4.29 4.13
C ALA A 64 -4.63 3.81 3.04
N VAL A 65 -3.97 2.66 3.22
CA VAL A 65 -3.16 1.98 2.19
C VAL A 65 -4.04 1.52 1.03
N PHE A 66 -5.16 0.84 1.30
CA PHE A 66 -6.11 0.45 0.26
C PHE A 66 -6.62 1.64 -0.57
N ASN A 67 -7.06 2.69 0.12
CA ASN A 67 -7.61 3.87 -0.54
C ASN A 67 -6.57 4.59 -1.41
N PHE A 68 -5.29 4.56 -1.03
CA PHE A 68 -4.20 5.10 -1.84
C PHE A 68 -4.12 4.40 -3.22
N TYR A 69 -4.18 3.08 -3.26
CA TYR A 69 -4.12 2.31 -4.51
C TYR A 69 -5.39 2.45 -5.34
N ILE A 70 -6.58 2.45 -4.73
CA ILE A 70 -7.85 2.66 -5.45
C ILE A 70 -7.86 4.04 -6.15
N ARG A 71 -7.42 5.10 -5.46
CA ARG A 71 -7.35 6.43 -6.08
C ARG A 71 -6.35 6.49 -7.22
N ARG A 72 -5.24 5.77 -7.10
CA ARG A 72 -4.22 5.71 -8.16
C ARG A 72 -4.72 4.96 -9.39
N THR A 73 -5.41 3.83 -9.22
CA THR A 73 -6.00 3.08 -10.33
C THR A 73 -7.16 3.81 -11.00
N LEU A 74 -8.00 4.52 -10.24
CA LEU A 74 -9.09 5.34 -10.78
C LEU A 74 -8.59 6.60 -11.52
N LYS A 75 -7.43 7.16 -11.12
CA LYS A 75 -6.80 8.31 -11.81
C LYS A 75 -6.15 7.90 -13.14
N SER A 76 -5.93 6.61 -13.38
CA SER A 76 -5.57 6.11 -14.70
C SER A 76 -6.86 5.97 -15.54
N PRO A 77 -6.95 6.60 -16.72
CA PRO A 77 -8.10 6.39 -17.59
C PRO A 77 -8.26 4.89 -17.89
N PRO A 78 -9.48 4.34 -17.88
CA PRO A 78 -9.74 2.96 -18.27
C PRO A 78 -9.26 2.77 -19.71
N GLY A 79 -8.07 2.20 -19.87
CA GLY A 79 -7.36 2.10 -21.14
C GLY A 79 -5.83 2.20 -21.04
N ALA A 80 -5.27 2.67 -19.92
CA ALA A 80 -3.81 2.87 -19.80
C ALA A 80 -3.01 1.65 -19.28
N ASN A 81 -3.64 0.55 -18.89
CA ASN A 81 -2.91 -0.65 -18.47
C ASN A 81 -3.75 -1.91 -18.67
N MET A 82 -3.62 -2.54 -19.84
CA MET A 82 -3.90 -3.96 -20.01
C MET A 82 -2.78 -4.75 -19.30
N VAL A 83 -2.77 -4.72 -17.96
CA VAL A 83 -2.00 -5.71 -17.20
C VAL A 83 -2.84 -6.96 -17.17
N SER A 84 -2.48 -7.92 -18.01
CA SER A 84 -3.08 -9.26 -18.05
C SER A 84 -2.83 -9.96 -16.73
N TRP A 85 -3.83 -9.94 -15.84
CA TRP A 85 -3.93 -10.88 -14.74
C TRP A 85 -4.52 -12.18 -15.30
N THR A 86 -3.69 -12.95 -15.99
CA THR A 86 -3.98 -14.37 -16.26
C THR A 86 -3.60 -15.17 -15.02
N LEU A 87 -4.62 -15.81 -14.44
CA LEU A 87 -4.49 -16.97 -13.55
C LEU A 87 -3.73 -18.10 -14.24
#